data_AF-A0A1Y2ANF8-F1
#
_entry.id   AF-A0A1Y2ANF8-F1
#
_cell.length_a   1.000
_cell.length_b   1.000
_cell.length_c   1.000
_cell.angle_alpha   90.00
_cell.angle_beta   90.00
_cell.angle_gamma   90.00
#
_symmetry.space_group_name_H-M   'P 1'
#
loop_
_entity.id
_entity.type
_entity.pdbx_description
1 polymer ?
#
loop_
_entity_poly.entity_id
_entity_poly.type
_entity_poly.pdbx_seq_one_letter_code
_entity_poly.pdbx_strand_id
1 'polypeptide(L)'
;MIIGADSHSCSAGALGKLCRRSWCWLMFLCHLVTGETWFKVPETCEIRFVVCDDRFAIANMSTEFGGIAGVFQADEITANFIAKRTGEDANYKEGALYFRADEGAQYSSSHIIDLSKVEPSVFGELVGMDLDGVFIGACTTAEEELILAGLVLEAGLKKGYVPVCKGTRKVTPGSASILARLRELGLIDVYEKAGFQVGAPGCSYCLGIAADRAGEGEVWFIFSKPTPRALKGSGVKCVIARSYAFIYGRNQYNMALYGIIINDDAFYEIATEDKEIYIDIPNRYVEIE
;
A
#
# COMPACT_ATOMS: atom_id res chain seq x y z
N MET A 1 -3.96 -21.21 2.63
CA MET A 1 -2.74 -20.40 2.43
C MET A 1 -2.76 -19.89 1.01
N ILE A 2 -2.32 -18.65 0.75
CA ILE A 2 -2.23 -18.06 -0.58
C ILE A 2 -0.79 -17.59 -0.82
N ILE A 3 -0.23 -17.94 -1.98
CA ILE A 3 1.10 -17.50 -2.41
C ILE A 3 0.95 -16.81 -3.75
N GLY A 4 1.33 -15.53 -3.81
CA GLY A 4 1.32 -14.75 -5.04
C GLY A 4 2.71 -14.31 -5.46
N ALA A 5 2.83 -13.85 -6.70
CA ALA A 5 4.07 -13.27 -7.22
C ALA A 5 4.24 -11.79 -6.79
N ASP A 6 3.15 -11.14 -6.36
CA ASP A 6 3.13 -9.73 -5.98
C ASP A 6 3.47 -9.51 -4.50
N SER A 7 4.16 -8.42 -4.17
CA SER A 7 4.54 -8.06 -2.79
C SER A 7 3.34 -7.85 -1.86
N HIS A 8 2.18 -7.51 -2.43
CA HIS A 8 0.95 -7.21 -1.70
C HIS A 8 -0.10 -8.30 -1.81
N SER A 9 0.34 -9.51 -2.15
CA SER A 9 -0.45 -10.72 -1.94
C SER A 9 -0.94 -10.85 -0.48
N CYS A 10 -0.27 -10.18 0.47
CA CYS A 10 -0.68 -10.06 1.87
C CYS A 10 -2.06 -9.41 2.08
N SER A 11 -2.56 -8.62 1.13
CA SER A 11 -3.88 -7.98 1.21
C SER A 11 -5.03 -8.98 1.42
N ALA A 12 -4.92 -10.18 0.84
CA ALA A 12 -5.91 -11.25 1.03
C ALA A 12 -5.96 -11.79 2.47
N GLY A 13 -5.00 -11.42 3.33
CA GLY A 13 -5.05 -11.71 4.76
C GLY A 13 -6.15 -10.95 5.51
N ALA A 14 -6.74 -9.92 4.90
CA ALA A 14 -8.00 -9.33 5.37
C ALA A 14 -9.15 -10.34 5.48
N LEU A 15 -9.11 -11.43 4.70
CA LEU A 15 -10.12 -12.49 4.68
C LEU A 15 -9.76 -13.68 5.59
N GLY A 16 -8.82 -13.52 6.53
CA GLY A 16 -8.42 -14.58 7.45
C GLY A 16 -7.69 -15.75 6.82
N LYS A 17 -6.86 -15.45 5.82
CA LYS A 17 -5.94 -16.42 5.22
C LYS A 17 -4.50 -15.91 5.35
N LEU A 18 -3.58 -16.81 5.68
CA LEU A 18 -2.16 -16.50 5.54
C LEU A 18 -1.82 -16.34 4.05
N CYS A 19 -1.48 -15.10 3.66
CA CYS A 19 -1.20 -14.72 2.28
C CYS A 19 0.12 -13.97 2.19
N ARG A 20 1.00 -14.34 1.25
CA ARG A 20 2.28 -13.63 1.07
C ARG A 20 2.84 -13.74 -0.34
N ARG A 21 3.85 -12.92 -0.63
CA ARG A 21 4.68 -13.06 -1.84
C ARG A 21 5.57 -14.30 -1.76
N SER A 22 5.77 -14.99 -2.88
CA SER A 22 6.87 -15.95 -3.03
C SER A 22 8.24 -15.26 -2.86
N TRP A 23 9.22 -15.97 -2.29
CA TRP A 23 10.56 -15.41 -2.07
C TRP A 23 11.31 -15.17 -3.38
N CYS A 24 11.17 -16.09 -4.34
CA CYS A 24 11.82 -16.00 -5.64
C CYS A 24 11.05 -16.79 -6.71
N TRP A 25 11.42 -16.57 -7.97
CA TRP A 25 10.87 -17.27 -9.12
C TRP A 25 11.00 -18.79 -8.99
N LEU A 26 12.13 -19.28 -8.51
CA LEU A 26 12.35 -20.71 -8.35
C LEU A 26 11.37 -21.33 -7.34
N MET A 27 11.18 -20.71 -6.18
CA MET A 27 10.21 -21.19 -5.18
C MET A 27 8.76 -21.09 -5.68
N PHE A 28 8.46 -20.08 -6.50
CA PHE A 28 7.15 -19.97 -7.12
C PHE A 28 6.91 -21.12 -8.12
N LEU A 29 7.92 -21.44 -8.94
CA LEU A 29 7.85 -22.59 -9.85
C LEU A 29 7.74 -23.91 -9.11
N CYS A 30 8.51 -24.12 -8.03
CA CYS A 30 8.37 -25.30 -7.19
C CYS A 30 6.94 -25.45 -6.68
N HIS A 31 6.32 -24.36 -6.19
CA HIS A 31 4.93 -24.39 -5.74
C HIS A 31 3.94 -24.78 -6.85
N LEU A 32 4.13 -24.25 -8.07
CA LEU A 32 3.29 -24.61 -9.21
C LEU A 32 3.43 -26.07 -9.63
N VAL A 33 4.63 -26.65 -9.48
CA VAL A 33 4.91 -28.05 -9.88
C VAL A 33 4.47 -29.04 -8.81
N THR A 34 4.74 -28.76 -7.53
CA THR A 34 4.50 -29.72 -6.44
C THR A 34 3.20 -29.49 -5.69
N GLY A 35 2.59 -28.30 -5.81
CA GLY A 35 1.49 -27.88 -4.94
C GLY A 35 1.94 -27.53 -3.50
N GLU A 36 3.23 -27.65 -3.21
CA GLU A 36 3.80 -27.51 -1.87
C GLU A 36 4.80 -26.37 -1.80
N THR A 37 5.07 -25.86 -0.59
CA THR A 37 6.13 -24.87 -0.38
C THR A 37 6.77 -25.04 0.98
N TRP A 38 7.94 -24.45 1.15
CA TRP A 38 8.65 -24.41 2.42
C TRP A 38 8.37 -23.08 3.12
N PHE A 39 8.03 -23.16 4.40
CA PHE A 39 7.68 -22.01 5.21
C PHE A 39 8.34 -22.08 6.58
N LYS A 40 9.08 -21.04 6.94
CA LYS A 40 9.49 -20.83 8.34
C LYS A 40 8.32 -20.16 9.04
N VAL A 41 7.81 -20.76 10.11
CA VAL A 41 6.74 -20.18 10.93
C VAL A 41 7.25 -18.84 11.50
N PRO A 42 6.60 -17.71 11.19
CA PRO A 42 7.01 -16.39 11.64
C PRO A 42 6.59 -16.16 13.08
N GLU A 43 7.28 -15.23 13.73
CA GLU A 43 6.78 -14.61 14.96
C GLU A 43 5.56 -13.75 14.64
N THR A 44 4.63 -13.66 15.59
CA THR A 44 3.38 -12.92 15.41
C THR A 44 3.34 -11.73 16.36
N CYS A 45 3.15 -10.54 15.81
CA CYS A 45 2.78 -9.33 16.54
C CYS A 45 1.26 -9.16 16.48
N GLU A 46 0.63 -8.93 17.64
CA GLU A 46 -0.80 -8.65 17.73
C GLU A 46 -1.06 -7.15 17.66
N ILE A 47 -1.96 -6.73 16.76
CA ILE A 47 -2.44 -5.35 16.68
C ILE A 47 -3.96 -5.36 16.82
N ARG A 48 -4.46 -4.70 17.86
CA ARG A 48 -5.90 -4.58 18.14
C ARG A 48 -6.38 -3.17 17.82
N PHE A 49 -7.35 -3.08 16.90
CA PHE A 49 -8.04 -1.84 16.55
C PHE A 49 -9.39 -1.79 17.25
N VAL A 50 -9.71 -0.64 17.87
CA VAL A 50 -10.93 -0.51 18.68
C VAL A 50 -12.18 -0.22 17.81
N VAL A 51 -12.05 0.44 16.65
CA VAL A 51 -13.17 0.88 15.78
C VAL A 51 -12.72 1.07 14.30
N CYS A 52 -12.31 0.02 13.58
CA CYS A 52 -12.01 0.12 12.13
C CYS A 52 -12.20 -1.23 11.45
N ASP A 53 -12.77 -1.18 10.23
CA ASP A 53 -12.97 -2.36 9.38
C ASP A 53 -12.22 -2.25 8.03
N ASP A 54 -11.20 -1.39 7.95
CA ASP A 54 -10.35 -1.20 6.76
C ASP A 54 -9.28 -2.30 6.63
N ARG A 55 -9.70 -3.55 6.82
CA ARG A 55 -8.83 -4.72 6.91
C ARG A 55 -7.99 -4.91 5.66
N PHE A 56 -8.56 -4.63 4.48
CA PHE A 56 -7.85 -4.73 3.21
C PHE A 56 -6.71 -3.73 3.13
N ALA A 57 -6.95 -2.46 3.47
CA ALA A 57 -5.91 -1.44 3.48
C ALA A 57 -4.83 -1.78 4.50
N ILE A 58 -5.19 -2.15 5.73
CA ILE A 58 -4.25 -2.50 6.79
C ILE A 58 -3.42 -3.74 6.43
N ALA A 59 -4.05 -4.82 5.96
CA ALA A 59 -3.36 -6.04 5.56
C ALA A 59 -2.42 -5.79 4.36
N ASN A 60 -2.83 -4.93 3.42
CA ASN A 60 -2.01 -4.53 2.29
C ASN A 60 -0.76 -3.77 2.77
N MET A 61 -0.93 -2.79 3.67
CA MET A 61 0.17 -1.97 4.21
C MET A 61 1.10 -2.72 5.18
N SER A 62 0.74 -3.93 5.64
CA SER A 62 1.59 -4.73 6.54
C SER A 62 3.00 -4.99 6.00
N THR A 63 3.14 -5.14 4.69
CA THR A 63 4.45 -5.31 4.03
C THR A 63 5.33 -4.07 4.17
N GLU A 64 4.74 -2.88 4.27
CA GLU A 64 5.49 -1.62 4.41
C GLU A 64 6.07 -1.44 5.82
N PHE A 65 5.55 -2.17 6.81
CA PHE A 65 6.16 -2.29 8.13
C PHE A 65 7.19 -3.45 8.20
N GLY A 66 7.49 -4.10 7.08
CA GLY A 66 8.38 -5.26 7.01
C GLY A 66 7.74 -6.57 7.46
N GLY A 67 6.41 -6.58 7.67
CA GLY A 67 5.65 -7.77 7.97
C GLY A 67 5.70 -8.78 6.82
N ILE A 68 5.68 -10.08 7.16
CA ILE A 68 5.61 -11.15 6.16
C ILE A 68 4.20 -11.25 5.56
N ALA A 69 3.19 -11.02 6.41
CA ALA A 69 1.78 -10.97 6.06
C ALA A 69 1.02 -10.24 7.19
N GLY A 70 -0.02 -9.49 6.85
CA GLY A 70 -1.05 -9.05 7.78
C GLY A 70 -2.24 -9.99 7.69
N VAL A 71 -2.70 -10.55 8.80
CA VAL A 71 -3.82 -11.48 8.83
C VAL A 71 -4.84 -11.02 9.86
N PHE A 72 -6.09 -10.87 9.43
CA PHE A 72 -7.22 -10.60 10.31
C PHE A 72 -7.94 -11.90 10.63
N GLN A 73 -8.47 -12.03 11.83
CA GLN A 73 -9.35 -13.16 12.12
C GLN A 73 -10.61 -13.07 11.25
N ALA A 74 -11.01 -14.19 10.64
CA ALA A 74 -12.26 -14.25 9.91
C ALA A 74 -13.45 -14.28 10.89
N ASP A 75 -14.45 -13.48 10.59
CA ASP A 75 -15.66 -13.24 11.37
C ASP A 75 -16.87 -13.00 10.46
N GLU A 76 -17.96 -12.48 11.01
CA GLU A 76 -19.21 -12.22 10.29
C GLU A 76 -19.03 -11.24 9.13
N ILE A 77 -18.14 -10.24 9.25
CA ILE A 77 -17.81 -9.31 8.17
C ILE A 77 -17.18 -10.06 7.00
N THR A 78 -16.22 -10.95 7.30
CA THR A 78 -15.59 -11.80 6.27
C THR A 78 -16.62 -12.72 5.62
N ALA A 79 -17.50 -13.32 6.41
CA ALA A 79 -18.57 -14.18 5.90
C ALA A 79 -19.54 -13.42 4.98
N ASN A 80 -19.97 -12.22 5.39
CA ASN A 80 -20.84 -11.35 4.60
C ASN A 80 -20.18 -10.90 3.29
N PHE A 81 -18.88 -10.57 3.31
CA PHE A 81 -18.14 -10.22 2.10
C PHE A 81 -18.12 -11.39 1.10
N ILE A 82 -17.85 -12.60 1.56
CA ILE A 82 -17.80 -13.80 0.70
C ILE A 82 -19.20 -14.16 0.18
N ALA A 83 -20.25 -14.00 1.00
CA ALA A 83 -21.62 -14.28 0.63
C ALA A 83 -22.11 -13.41 -0.55
N LYS A 84 -21.56 -12.20 -0.73
CA LYS A 84 -21.86 -11.29 -1.83
C LYS A 84 -21.30 -11.74 -3.19
N ARG A 85 -20.42 -12.74 -3.25
CA ARG A 85 -19.87 -13.25 -4.53
C ARG A 85 -20.98 -13.77 -5.45
N THR A 86 -20.91 -13.47 -6.74
CA THR A 86 -21.89 -13.88 -7.76
C THR A 86 -21.18 -14.43 -8.99
N GLY A 87 -21.93 -14.99 -9.94
CA GLY A 87 -21.35 -15.59 -11.15
C GLY A 87 -20.43 -16.77 -10.84
N GLU A 88 -19.30 -16.86 -11.55
CA GLU A 88 -18.30 -17.92 -11.34
C GLU A 88 -17.69 -17.90 -9.93
N ASP A 89 -17.61 -16.71 -9.30
CA ASP A 89 -17.06 -16.55 -7.96
C ASP A 89 -17.94 -17.16 -6.87
N ALA A 90 -19.21 -17.42 -7.17
CA ALA A 90 -20.14 -18.08 -6.24
C ALA A 90 -19.69 -19.49 -5.87
N ASN A 91 -18.90 -20.15 -6.73
CA ASN A 91 -18.31 -21.46 -6.47
C ASN A 91 -17.28 -21.42 -5.32
N TYR A 92 -16.79 -20.24 -4.94
CA TYR A 92 -15.79 -20.05 -3.88
C TYR A 92 -16.39 -19.55 -2.56
N LYS A 93 -17.69 -19.79 -2.34
CA LYS A 93 -18.36 -19.48 -1.05
C LYS A 93 -18.12 -20.54 0.01
N GLU A 94 -17.83 -21.77 -0.40
CA GLU A 94 -17.74 -22.94 0.47
C GLU A 94 -16.34 -23.57 0.44
N GLY A 95 -16.06 -24.45 1.41
CA GLY A 95 -14.79 -25.20 1.48
C GLY A 95 -13.60 -24.45 2.08
N ALA A 96 -13.77 -23.19 2.46
CA ALA A 96 -12.73 -22.40 3.11
C ALA A 96 -12.61 -22.75 4.60
N LEU A 97 -11.43 -23.20 5.04
CA LEU A 97 -11.12 -23.42 6.46
C LEU A 97 -10.59 -22.14 7.13
N TYR A 98 -11.25 -21.68 8.17
CA TYR A 98 -10.85 -20.50 8.94
C TYR A 98 -10.31 -20.89 10.31
N PHE A 99 -9.31 -20.16 10.75
CA PHE A 99 -8.65 -20.36 12.03
C PHE A 99 -8.78 -19.09 12.87
N ARG A 100 -8.83 -19.28 14.18
CA ARG A 100 -8.72 -18.21 15.17
C ARG A 100 -7.51 -18.49 16.05
N ALA A 101 -6.97 -17.43 16.64
CA ALA A 101 -5.96 -17.63 17.68
C ALA A 101 -6.58 -18.41 18.86
N ASP A 102 -5.78 -19.31 19.43
CA ASP A 102 -6.16 -20.01 20.65
C ASP A 102 -6.19 -19.03 21.83
N GLU A 103 -7.02 -19.33 22.82
CA GLU A 103 -7.06 -18.55 24.05
C GLU A 103 -5.70 -18.64 24.76
N GLY A 104 -5.10 -17.49 25.06
CA GLY A 104 -3.76 -17.42 25.65
C GLY A 104 -2.60 -17.58 24.68
N ALA A 105 -2.83 -17.45 23.36
CA ALA A 105 -1.76 -17.41 22.36
C ALA A 105 -0.67 -16.38 22.73
N GLN A 106 0.59 -16.78 22.59
CA GLN A 106 1.73 -15.92 22.86
C GLN A 106 2.14 -15.15 21.60
N TYR A 107 2.34 -13.84 21.76
CA TYR A 107 2.76 -12.92 20.72
C TYR A 107 4.12 -12.32 21.07
N SER A 108 4.94 -12.02 20.06
CA SER A 108 6.23 -11.35 20.28
C SER A 108 6.05 -9.92 20.79
N SER A 109 4.95 -9.27 20.37
CA SER A 109 4.50 -7.97 20.86
C SER A 109 2.98 -7.85 20.70
N SER A 110 2.35 -7.00 21.52
CA SER A 110 0.92 -6.68 21.42
C SER A 110 0.72 -5.17 21.54
N HIS A 111 -0.02 -4.60 20.59
CA HIS A 111 -0.29 -3.18 20.52
C HIS A 111 -1.79 -2.93 20.40
N ILE A 112 -2.29 -1.94 21.14
CA ILE A 112 -3.67 -1.49 21.05
C ILE A 112 -3.66 -0.10 20.43
N ILE A 113 -4.36 0.04 19.30
CA ILE A 113 -4.47 1.30 18.57
C ILE A 113 -5.86 1.88 18.81
N ASP A 114 -5.88 2.96 19.58
CA ASP A 114 -7.07 3.76 19.84
C ASP A 114 -7.27 4.77 18.70
N LEU A 115 -8.20 4.44 17.81
CA LEU A 115 -8.46 5.23 16.61
C LEU A 115 -9.10 6.59 16.90
N SER A 116 -9.67 6.81 18.09
CA SER A 116 -10.19 8.12 18.47
C SER A 116 -9.09 9.19 18.60
N LYS A 117 -7.83 8.75 18.71
CA LYS A 117 -6.64 9.60 18.83
C LYS A 117 -5.86 9.71 17.52
N VAL A 118 -6.29 9.01 16.47
CA VAL A 118 -5.61 9.03 15.18
C VAL A 118 -6.12 10.23 14.39
N GLU A 119 -5.22 11.15 14.06
CA GLU A 119 -5.49 12.28 13.19
C GLU A 119 -5.10 11.95 11.74
N PRO A 120 -5.78 12.55 10.74
CA PRO A 120 -5.35 12.45 9.35
C PRO A 120 -3.90 12.94 9.23
N SER A 121 -3.01 12.05 8.80
CA SER A 121 -1.62 12.36 8.58
C SER A 121 -1.28 12.20 7.11
N VAL A 122 -0.45 13.11 6.62
CA VAL A 122 0.18 12.99 5.32
C VAL A 122 1.66 12.75 5.56
N PHE A 123 2.25 11.77 4.88
CA PHE A 123 3.69 11.54 4.97
C PHE A 123 4.45 12.65 4.24
N GLY A 124 5.20 13.45 5.00
CA GLY A 124 6.01 14.57 4.51
C GLY A 124 5.45 15.95 4.86
N GLU A 125 6.32 16.96 4.99
CA GLU A 125 5.92 18.37 5.10
C GLU A 125 5.40 18.87 3.76
N LEU A 126 4.08 18.76 3.54
CA LEU A 126 3.44 19.09 2.26
C LEU A 126 2.57 20.36 2.33
N VAL A 127 2.55 21.03 3.47
CA VAL A 127 1.73 22.23 3.66
C VAL A 127 2.33 23.39 2.87
N GLY A 128 1.60 23.87 1.86
CA GLY A 128 1.97 25.02 1.04
C GLY A 128 2.73 24.71 -0.24
N MET A 129 2.91 23.43 -0.59
CA MET A 129 3.52 23.05 -1.87
C MET A 129 2.50 23.13 -3.02
N ASP A 130 2.94 23.65 -4.17
CA ASP A 130 2.19 23.56 -5.41
C ASP A 130 2.22 22.11 -5.94
N LEU A 131 1.05 21.57 -6.26
CA LEU A 131 0.92 20.22 -6.82
C LEU A 131 0.80 20.27 -8.34
N ASP A 132 1.60 19.48 -9.03
CA ASP A 132 1.53 19.26 -10.48
C ASP A 132 0.57 18.11 -10.83
N GLY A 133 0.23 17.26 -9.87
CA GLY A 133 -0.81 16.27 -10.06
C GLY A 133 -1.39 15.65 -8.80
N VAL A 134 -2.56 15.04 -8.96
CA VAL A 134 -3.26 14.27 -7.92
C VAL A 134 -3.70 12.93 -8.50
N PHE A 135 -3.36 11.84 -7.80
CA PHE A 135 -3.78 10.50 -8.16
C PHE A 135 -4.55 9.84 -7.01
N ILE A 136 -5.71 9.25 -7.33
CA ILE A 136 -6.53 8.46 -6.40
C ILE A 136 -6.70 7.05 -6.96
N GLY A 137 -6.36 6.01 -6.19
CA GLY A 137 -6.65 4.64 -6.56
C GLY A 137 -5.44 3.69 -6.54
N ALA A 138 -5.58 2.58 -7.28
CA ALA A 138 -4.75 1.38 -7.28
C ALA A 138 -5.11 0.34 -6.20
N CYS A 139 -4.19 -0.59 -5.91
CA CYS A 139 -4.47 -1.81 -5.14
C CYS A 139 -4.65 -1.60 -3.62
N THR A 140 -4.33 -0.42 -3.09
CA THR A 140 -4.61 -0.06 -1.68
C THR A 140 -5.96 0.58 -1.48
N THR A 141 -6.53 1.19 -2.52
CA THR A 141 -7.72 2.01 -2.37
C THR A 141 -8.97 1.14 -2.48
N ALA A 142 -9.73 1.07 -1.39
CA ALA A 142 -10.96 0.30 -1.33
C ALA A 142 -12.10 1.00 -2.09
N GLU A 143 -13.19 0.25 -2.34
CA GLU A 143 -14.40 0.81 -2.96
C GLU A 143 -14.96 1.96 -2.12
N GLU A 144 -15.00 1.76 -0.81
CA GLU A 144 -15.52 2.70 0.18
C GLU A 144 -14.75 4.01 0.18
N GLU A 145 -13.41 3.96 0.04
CA GLU A 145 -12.57 5.14 -0.04
C GLU A 145 -12.84 5.94 -1.33
N LEU A 146 -13.03 5.25 -2.46
CA LEU A 146 -13.41 5.89 -3.72
C LEU A 146 -14.83 6.50 -3.65
N ILE A 147 -15.75 5.88 -2.91
CA ILE A 147 -17.07 6.43 -2.66
C ILE A 147 -16.97 7.70 -1.79
N LEU A 148 -16.27 7.62 -0.66
CA LEU A 148 -16.07 8.75 0.26
C LEU A 148 -15.40 9.94 -0.43
N ALA A 149 -14.33 9.69 -1.19
CA ALA A 149 -13.66 10.74 -1.97
C ALA A 149 -14.62 11.37 -2.99
N GLY A 150 -15.44 10.57 -3.68
CA GLY A 150 -16.48 11.07 -4.58
C GLY A 150 -17.51 11.97 -3.87
N LEU A 151 -17.98 11.57 -2.68
CA LEU A 151 -18.93 12.36 -1.88
C LEU A 151 -18.32 13.69 -1.38
N VAL A 152 -17.04 13.67 -0.98
CA VAL A 152 -16.32 14.90 -0.58
C VAL A 152 -16.19 15.86 -1.75
N LEU A 153 -15.83 15.35 -2.95
CA LEU A 153 -15.78 16.15 -4.17
C LEU A 153 -17.15 16.72 -4.54
N GLU A 154 -18.21 15.91 -4.43
CA GLU A 154 -19.58 16.34 -4.71
C GLU A 154 -20.01 17.49 -3.78
N ALA A 155 -19.73 17.35 -2.47
CA ALA A 155 -20.00 18.39 -1.49
C ALA A 155 -19.22 19.67 -1.77
N GLY A 156 -17.97 19.55 -2.23
CA GLY A 156 -17.15 20.67 -2.66
C GLY A 156 -17.75 21.42 -3.85
N LEU A 157 -18.11 20.68 -4.90
CA LEU A 157 -18.75 21.25 -6.10
C LEU A 157 -20.09 21.93 -5.76
N LYS A 158 -20.91 21.34 -4.88
CA LYS A 158 -22.18 21.92 -4.41
C LYS A 158 -21.98 23.24 -3.64
N LYS A 159 -20.83 23.42 -2.99
CA LYS A 159 -20.44 24.68 -2.32
C LYS A 159 -19.89 25.74 -3.29
N GLY A 160 -19.80 25.43 -4.59
CA GLY A 160 -19.28 26.33 -5.61
C GLY A 160 -17.75 26.29 -5.75
N TYR A 161 -17.06 25.33 -5.11
CA TYR A 161 -15.66 25.11 -5.39
C TYR A 161 -15.49 24.56 -6.80
N VAL A 162 -14.43 25.00 -7.48
CA VAL A 162 -14.09 24.55 -8.83
C VAL A 162 -12.67 23.96 -8.85
N PRO A 163 -12.40 22.96 -9.70
CA PRO A 163 -11.06 22.42 -9.85
C PRO A 163 -10.06 23.51 -10.28
N VAL A 164 -8.87 23.51 -9.69
CA VAL A 164 -7.82 24.44 -10.14
C VAL A 164 -7.34 24.05 -11.55
N CYS A 165 -7.12 25.04 -12.41
CA CYS A 165 -6.80 24.83 -13.83
C CYS A 165 -5.43 24.18 -14.05
N LYS A 166 -4.54 24.24 -13.06
CA LYS A 166 -3.22 23.62 -13.09
C LYS A 166 -3.28 22.19 -12.54
N GLY A 167 -2.47 21.33 -13.12
CA GLY A 167 -2.16 19.99 -12.62
C GLY A 167 -3.09 18.89 -13.13
N THR A 168 -2.51 17.69 -13.28
CA THR A 168 -3.22 16.51 -13.80
C THR A 168 -3.94 15.79 -12.66
N ARG A 169 -5.20 15.42 -12.86
CA ARG A 169 -5.96 14.64 -11.88
C ARG A 169 -6.36 13.31 -12.47
N LYS A 170 -6.06 12.22 -11.77
CA LYS A 170 -6.35 10.86 -12.23
C LYS A 170 -7.00 10.05 -11.12
N VAL A 171 -8.06 9.32 -11.44
CA VAL A 171 -8.66 8.32 -10.55
C VAL A 171 -8.67 6.97 -11.24
N THR A 172 -8.13 5.93 -10.60
CA THR A 172 -8.06 4.58 -11.17
C THR A 172 -8.61 3.55 -10.18
N PRO A 173 -9.83 3.03 -10.41
CA PRO A 173 -10.40 1.97 -9.59
C PRO A 173 -9.56 0.68 -9.61
N GLY A 174 -9.55 -0.06 -8.51
CA GLY A 174 -8.77 -1.31 -8.40
C GLY A 174 -9.33 -2.47 -9.24
N SER A 175 -10.61 -2.46 -9.59
CA SER A 175 -11.26 -3.52 -10.37
C SER A 175 -12.38 -2.98 -11.27
N ALA A 176 -12.79 -3.81 -12.24
CA ALA A 176 -13.93 -3.51 -13.11
C ALA A 176 -15.27 -3.46 -12.34
N SER A 177 -15.43 -4.28 -11.29
CA SER A 177 -16.64 -4.29 -10.46
C SER A 177 -16.80 -2.98 -9.68
N ILE A 178 -15.71 -2.47 -9.09
CA ILE A 178 -15.70 -1.18 -8.39
C ILE A 178 -16.03 -0.05 -9.38
N LEU A 179 -15.42 -0.05 -10.56
CA LEU A 179 -15.72 0.96 -11.59
C LEU A 179 -17.20 0.92 -12.01
N ALA A 180 -17.78 -0.27 -12.21
CA ALA A 180 -19.19 -0.41 -12.50
C ALA A 180 -20.07 0.15 -11.36
N ARG A 181 -19.71 -0.14 -10.11
CA ARG A 181 -20.44 0.34 -8.94
C ARG A 181 -20.39 1.87 -8.81
N LEU A 182 -19.22 2.49 -9.02
CA LEU A 182 -19.08 3.94 -9.01
C LEU A 182 -19.91 4.62 -10.12
N ARG A 183 -20.06 3.97 -11.28
CA ARG A 183 -20.95 4.46 -12.35
C ARG A 183 -22.42 4.37 -11.96
N GLU A 184 -22.85 3.25 -11.38
CA GLU A 184 -24.23 3.09 -10.88
C GLU A 184 -24.60 4.15 -9.84
N LEU A 185 -23.64 4.52 -8.98
CA LEU A 185 -23.81 5.55 -7.96
C LEU A 185 -23.70 6.98 -8.54
N GLY A 186 -23.37 7.15 -9.82
CA GLY A 186 -23.18 8.46 -10.46
C GLY A 186 -21.92 9.21 -10.00
N LEU A 187 -21.01 8.54 -9.28
CA LEU A 187 -19.82 9.16 -8.71
C LEU A 187 -18.73 9.39 -9.75
N ILE A 188 -18.70 8.61 -10.84
CA ILE A 188 -17.80 8.85 -11.97
C ILE A 188 -18.00 10.25 -12.55
N ASP A 189 -19.25 10.67 -12.76
CA ASP A 189 -19.56 12.01 -13.26
C ASP A 189 -19.10 13.10 -12.29
N VAL A 190 -19.12 12.83 -10.98
CA VAL A 190 -18.60 13.75 -9.96
C VAL A 190 -17.09 13.90 -10.07
N TYR A 191 -16.37 12.78 -10.23
CA TYR A 191 -14.91 12.81 -10.45
C TYR A 191 -14.56 13.61 -11.71
N GLU A 192 -15.25 13.38 -12.82
CA GLU A 192 -15.02 14.09 -14.07
C GLU A 192 -15.32 15.60 -13.94
N LYS A 193 -16.43 15.97 -13.27
CA LYS A 193 -16.73 17.38 -12.95
C LYS A 193 -15.70 18.02 -12.03
N ALA A 194 -15.08 17.22 -11.16
CA ALA A 194 -13.95 17.62 -10.33
C ALA A 194 -12.60 17.65 -11.10
N GLY A 195 -12.62 17.42 -12.41
CA GLY A 195 -11.45 17.49 -13.29
C GLY A 195 -10.59 16.23 -13.30
N PHE A 196 -11.04 15.13 -12.70
CA PHE A 196 -10.33 13.86 -12.73
C PHE A 196 -10.57 13.12 -14.05
N GLN A 197 -9.50 12.58 -14.61
CA GLN A 197 -9.58 11.57 -15.67
C GLN A 197 -9.73 10.19 -15.03
N VAL A 198 -10.72 9.42 -15.49
CA VAL A 198 -10.92 8.06 -15.02
C VAL A 198 -10.03 7.09 -15.81
N GLY A 199 -9.17 6.36 -15.10
CA GLY A 199 -8.29 5.34 -15.66
C GLY A 199 -8.97 3.99 -15.84
N ALA A 200 -8.38 3.16 -16.70
CA ALA A 200 -8.74 1.74 -16.77
C ALA A 200 -8.32 1.04 -15.48
N PRO A 201 -9.10 0.08 -14.95
CA PRO A 201 -8.78 -0.57 -13.68
C PRO A 201 -7.37 -1.18 -13.65
N GLY A 202 -6.59 -0.89 -12.61
CA GLY A 202 -5.22 -1.38 -12.49
C GLY A 202 -4.32 -0.57 -11.55
N CYS A 203 -3.01 -0.82 -11.63
CA CYS A 203 -2.02 -0.23 -10.71
C CYS A 203 -1.56 1.19 -11.06
N SER A 204 -1.72 1.64 -12.32
CA SER A 204 -1.41 3.01 -12.79
C SER A 204 -0.09 3.56 -12.21
N TYR A 205 -0.12 4.73 -11.54
CA TYR A 205 1.04 5.42 -10.99
C TYR A 205 1.82 4.64 -9.91
N CYS A 206 1.28 3.56 -9.32
CA CYS A 206 1.96 2.87 -8.21
C CYS A 206 3.35 2.36 -8.56
N LEU A 207 3.54 1.71 -9.70
CA LEU A 207 4.85 1.10 -10.03
C LEU A 207 5.73 1.99 -10.89
N GLY A 208 5.17 3.08 -11.45
CA GLY A 208 5.81 3.85 -12.52
C GLY A 208 6.17 3.00 -13.75
N ILE A 209 5.59 1.80 -13.90
CA ILE A 209 5.83 0.89 -15.03
C ILE A 209 4.64 0.87 -16.01
N ALA A 210 3.44 1.22 -15.54
CA ALA A 210 2.24 1.25 -16.36
C ALA A 210 2.25 2.45 -17.34
N ALA A 211 1.12 2.68 -18.02
CA ALA A 211 0.95 3.78 -18.99
C ALA A 211 1.14 5.18 -18.35
N ASP A 212 0.99 5.30 -17.04
CA ASP A 212 1.03 6.57 -16.32
C ASP A 212 2.34 6.74 -15.53
N ARG A 213 2.98 7.91 -15.66
CA ARG A 213 4.21 8.28 -14.94
C ARG A 213 4.20 9.76 -14.61
N ALA A 214 4.67 10.11 -13.40
CA ALA A 214 5.02 11.47 -13.06
C ALA A 214 6.29 11.88 -13.84
N GLY A 215 6.33 13.12 -14.31
CA GLY A 215 7.50 13.74 -14.91
C GLY A 215 8.61 13.99 -13.89
N GLU A 216 9.83 14.21 -14.38
CA GLU A 216 10.97 14.57 -13.54
C GLU A 216 10.73 15.96 -12.91
N GLY A 217 10.85 16.05 -11.58
CA GLY A 217 10.66 17.29 -10.83
C GLY A 217 9.20 17.68 -10.57
N GLU A 218 8.22 16.88 -10.98
CA GLU A 218 6.80 17.13 -10.68
C GLU A 218 6.44 16.71 -9.26
N VAL A 219 5.63 17.53 -8.59
CA VAL A 219 5.10 17.21 -7.25
C VAL A 219 3.72 16.60 -7.38
N TRP A 220 3.60 15.32 -7.01
CA TRP A 220 2.34 14.57 -7.10
C TRP A 220 1.80 14.19 -5.73
N PHE A 221 0.53 14.46 -5.50
CA PHE A 221 -0.19 13.93 -4.35
C PHE A 221 -0.88 12.62 -4.70
N ILE A 222 -0.46 11.54 -4.03
CA ILE A 222 -0.87 10.18 -4.39
C ILE A 222 -1.60 9.55 -3.20
N PHE A 223 -2.89 9.29 -3.35
CA PHE A 223 -3.71 8.48 -2.44
C PHE A 223 -3.51 6.99 -2.72
N SER A 224 -2.25 6.59 -2.86
CA SER A 224 -1.81 5.21 -3.04
C SER A 224 -0.46 5.04 -2.34
N LYS A 225 0.07 3.81 -2.29
CA LYS A 225 1.32 3.48 -1.57
C LYS A 225 2.47 4.46 -1.84
N PRO A 226 3.26 4.81 -0.81
CA PRO A 226 4.57 5.42 -1.04
C PRO A 226 5.48 4.39 -1.72
N THR A 227 5.79 4.58 -3.00
CA THR A 227 6.66 3.66 -3.76
C THR A 227 8.07 4.24 -3.84
N PRO A 228 9.15 3.48 -3.56
CA PRO A 228 10.54 3.95 -3.69
C PRO A 228 10.91 4.52 -5.07
N ARG A 229 10.22 4.11 -6.13
CA ARG A 229 10.41 4.65 -7.49
C ARG A 229 9.77 6.02 -7.69
N ALA A 230 8.69 6.32 -6.97
CA ALA A 230 8.12 7.65 -6.93
C ALA A 230 9.11 8.62 -6.26
N LEU A 231 9.78 8.19 -5.18
CA LEU A 231 10.86 8.96 -4.54
C LEU A 231 11.99 9.28 -5.52
N LYS A 232 12.42 8.30 -6.33
CA LYS A 232 13.43 8.51 -7.38
C LYS A 232 12.96 9.51 -8.46
N GLY A 233 11.67 9.48 -8.82
CA GLY A 233 11.07 10.45 -9.76
C GLY A 233 10.97 11.87 -9.21
N SER A 234 10.82 12.00 -7.89
CA SER A 234 10.86 13.27 -7.14
C SER A 234 12.29 13.78 -6.87
N GLY A 235 13.30 13.20 -7.51
CA GLY A 235 14.70 13.62 -7.34
C GLY A 235 15.37 13.14 -6.05
N VAL A 236 14.70 12.31 -5.24
CA VAL A 236 15.30 11.71 -4.04
C VAL A 236 16.36 10.69 -4.47
N LYS A 237 17.63 11.03 -4.19
CA LYS A 237 18.79 10.20 -4.59
C LYS A 237 19.09 9.08 -3.60
N CYS A 238 18.75 9.27 -2.32
CA CYS A 238 19.00 8.33 -1.24
C CYS A 238 17.92 8.45 -0.16
N VAL A 239 17.52 7.33 0.45
CA VAL A 239 16.65 7.32 1.63
C VAL A 239 17.43 6.70 2.77
N ILE A 240 17.65 7.49 3.82
CA ILE A 240 18.31 7.05 5.05
C ILE A 240 17.22 6.91 6.10
N ALA A 241 16.95 5.67 6.52
CA ALA A 241 15.99 5.44 7.59
C ALA A 241 16.33 4.16 8.36
N ARG A 242 16.35 4.30 9.69
CA ARG A 242 16.77 3.25 10.65
C ARG A 242 15.88 2.01 10.58
N SER A 243 14.57 2.20 10.43
CA SER A 243 13.58 1.12 10.27
C SER A 243 13.36 0.71 8.81
N TYR A 244 13.48 1.65 7.88
CA TYR A 244 13.23 1.43 6.45
C TYR A 244 14.36 0.66 5.74
N ALA A 245 15.61 0.76 6.21
CA ALA A 245 16.76 0.07 5.62
C ALA A 245 16.59 -1.47 5.61
N PHE A 246 15.97 -2.04 6.65
CA PHE A 246 15.66 -3.46 6.70
C PHE A 246 14.59 -3.87 5.68
N ILE A 247 13.55 -3.05 5.54
CA ILE A 247 12.42 -3.24 4.60
C ILE A 247 12.92 -3.14 3.15
N TYR A 248 13.73 -2.13 2.87
CA TYR A 248 14.35 -1.88 1.57
C TYR A 248 15.35 -2.99 1.19
N GLY A 249 16.18 -3.45 2.12
CA GLY A 249 17.15 -4.53 1.89
C GLY A 249 16.53 -5.86 1.44
N ARG A 250 15.27 -6.13 1.80
CA ARG A 250 14.51 -7.31 1.34
C ARG A 250 13.91 -7.15 -0.05
N ASN A 251 13.67 -5.92 -0.50
CA ASN A 251 13.07 -5.62 -1.80
C ASN A 251 14.09 -5.14 -2.85
N GLN A 252 15.33 -4.83 -2.46
CA GLN A 252 16.39 -4.25 -3.30
C GLN A 252 16.66 -5.05 -4.59
N TYR A 253 16.66 -6.38 -4.52
CA TYR A 253 16.95 -7.25 -5.68
C TYR A 253 15.93 -7.08 -6.81
N ASN A 254 14.69 -6.71 -6.49
CA ASN A 254 13.62 -6.51 -7.47
C ASN A 254 13.51 -5.06 -7.95
N MET A 255 14.21 -4.12 -7.29
CA MET A 255 14.08 -2.69 -7.55
C MET A 255 15.26 -2.07 -8.30
N ALA A 256 16.33 -2.84 -8.56
CA ALA A 256 17.55 -2.38 -9.22
C ALA A 256 18.18 -1.14 -8.53
N LEU A 257 18.05 -1.09 -7.20
CA LEU A 257 18.66 -0.05 -6.37
C LEU A 257 19.60 -0.73 -5.37
N TYR A 258 20.73 -0.08 -5.08
CA TYR A 258 21.72 -0.58 -4.13
C TYR A 258 21.25 -0.31 -2.69
N GLY A 259 21.35 -1.31 -1.81
CA GLY A 259 21.20 -1.17 -0.37
C GLY A 259 22.55 -1.16 0.32
N ILE A 260 22.79 -0.13 1.14
CA ILE A 260 23.94 -0.03 2.03
C ILE A 260 23.38 -0.07 3.46
N ILE A 261 23.84 -1.03 4.26
CA ILE A 261 23.47 -1.12 5.67
C ILE A 261 24.53 -0.38 6.49
N ILE A 262 24.11 0.66 7.19
CA ILE A 262 24.97 1.42 8.11
C ILE A 262 24.63 0.94 9.52
N ASN A 263 25.60 0.29 10.17
CA ASN A 263 25.42 -0.27 11.52
C ASN A 263 25.90 0.69 12.62
N ASP A 264 26.40 1.86 12.25
CA ASP A 264 26.85 2.86 13.20
C ASP A 264 25.67 3.72 13.65
N ASP A 265 25.35 3.65 14.94
CA ASP A 265 24.26 4.44 15.51
C ASP A 265 24.57 5.94 15.52
N ALA A 266 25.86 6.32 15.61
CA ALA A 266 26.29 7.70 15.57
C ALA A 266 25.97 8.36 14.22
N PHE A 267 25.99 7.57 13.14
CA PHE A 267 25.59 8.03 11.81
C PHE A 267 24.17 8.61 11.79
N TYR A 268 23.23 7.96 12.48
CA TYR A 268 21.84 8.42 12.53
C TYR A 268 21.64 9.64 13.43
N GLU A 269 22.56 9.89 14.36
CA GLU A 269 22.54 11.10 15.20
C GLU A 269 23.07 12.32 14.44
N ILE A 270 24.03 12.13 13.53
CA ILE A 270 24.65 13.20 12.74
C ILE A 270 23.96 13.43 11.38
N ALA A 271 23.27 12.42 10.82
CA ALA A 271 22.53 12.52 9.57
C ALA A 271 21.17 13.20 9.77
N THR A 272 21.19 14.49 10.14
CA THR A 272 20.00 15.32 10.36
C THR A 272 19.66 16.16 9.13
N GLU A 273 18.56 16.89 9.19
CA GLU A 273 18.16 17.85 8.15
C GLU A 273 19.28 18.88 7.89
N ASP A 274 19.42 19.31 6.63
CA ASP A 274 20.46 20.23 6.12
C ASP A 274 21.93 19.75 6.18
N LYS A 275 22.17 18.47 6.50
CA LYS A 275 23.51 17.87 6.48
C LYS A 275 23.85 17.28 5.11
N GLU A 276 25.01 17.63 4.58
CA GLU A 276 25.49 17.04 3.33
C GLU A 276 26.07 15.64 3.61
N ILE A 277 25.58 14.65 2.85
CA ILE A 277 26.01 13.26 2.96
C ILE A 277 26.67 12.86 1.65
N TYR A 278 27.98 12.63 1.72
CA TYR A 278 28.75 12.13 0.60
C TYR A 278 28.79 10.60 0.64
N ILE A 279 28.43 9.96 -0.48
CA ILE A 279 28.40 8.49 -0.61
C ILE A 279 29.30 8.08 -1.79
N ASP A 280 30.45 7.49 -1.46
CA ASP A 280 31.35 6.87 -2.44
C ASP A 280 30.99 5.38 -2.60
N ILE A 281 30.26 5.08 -3.67
CA ILE A 281 29.77 3.73 -3.98
C ILE A 281 30.93 2.77 -4.33
N PRO A 282 31.89 3.13 -5.22
CA PRO A 282 33.03 2.27 -5.52
C PRO A 282 33.86 1.88 -4.29
N ASN A 283 34.11 2.83 -3.38
CA ASN A 283 34.97 2.63 -2.23
C ASN A 283 34.21 2.23 -0.95
N ARG A 284 32.87 2.17 -1.00
CA ARG A 284 31.96 1.85 0.12
C ARG A 284 32.18 2.74 1.34
N TYR A 285 32.28 4.04 1.09
CA TYR A 285 32.55 5.05 2.11
C TYR A 285 31.40 6.06 2.17
N VAL A 286 31.03 6.48 3.38
CA VAL A 286 29.99 7.48 3.63
C VAL A 286 30.56 8.52 4.58
N GLU A 287 30.44 9.80 4.22
CA GLU A 287 30.92 10.95 4.98
C GLU A 287 29.78 11.94 5.17
N ILE A 288 29.75 12.61 6.33
CA ILE A 288 28.73 13.60 6.70
C ILE A 288 29.46 14.84 7.20
N GLU A 289 29.15 16.01 6.62
CA GLU A 289 29.65 17.32 7.06
C GLU A 289 28.72 18.01 8.06
#